data_AF-A0A965HJ44-F1
#
_entry.id   AF-A0A965HJ44-F1
#
_cell.length_a   1.000
_cell.length_b   1.000
_cell.length_c   1.000
_cell.angle_alpha   90.00
_cell.angle_beta   90.00
_cell.angle_gamma   90.00
#
_symmetry.space_group_name_H-M   'P 1'
#
loop_
_entity.id
_entity.type
_entity.pdbx_description
1 polymer ?
#
loop_
_entity_poly.entity_id
_entity_poly.type
_entity_poly.pdbx_seq_one_letter_code
_entity_poly.pdbx_strand_id
1 'polypeptide(L)'
;MFDVDVAPDGMVYVVVSDNGGTKILKCDPTTGTWITQCTLGAGLNSNLRIASVPLTDLAAPVPVKENVLYGTLAGLAGSPGSADGVGAAAKFMGARGVSTDAVGNVYVADTGNHTIRKISTSGQVTTIA
;
A
#
# COMPACT_ATOMS: atom_id res chain seq x y z
N MET A 1 -31.00 -1.50 0.40
CA MET A 1 -30.97 -0.93 -0.96
C MET A 1 -29.77 -1.58 -1.62
N PHE A 2 -29.99 -2.41 -2.64
CA PHE A 2 -28.91 -3.11 -3.34
C PHE A 2 -28.14 -2.08 -4.16
N ASP A 3 -26.83 -2.04 -4.02
CA ASP A 3 -25.98 -1.21 -4.86
C ASP A 3 -25.56 -2.05 -6.06
N VAL A 4 -25.84 -1.54 -7.26
CA VAL A 4 -25.54 -2.19 -8.54
C VAL A 4 -24.66 -1.21 -9.30
N ASP A 5 -23.41 -1.60 -9.51
CA ASP A 5 -22.44 -0.77 -10.23
C ASP A 5 -22.08 -1.42 -11.57
N VAL A 6 -21.88 -0.61 -12.60
CA VAL A 6 -21.61 -1.06 -13.96
C VAL A 6 -20.26 -0.55 -14.43
N ALA A 7 -19.39 -1.51 -14.72
CA ALA A 7 -18.26 -1.48 -15.63
C ALA A 7 -18.21 -0.38 -16.70
N PRO A 8 -17.20 0.50 -16.81
CA PRO A 8 -16.77 1.03 -18.10
C PRO A 8 -16.40 -0.09 -19.08
N ASP A 9 -16.03 -1.27 -18.58
CA ASP A 9 -15.84 -2.50 -19.37
C ASP A 9 -17.15 -3.26 -19.65
N GLY A 10 -18.29 -2.76 -19.16
CA GLY A 10 -19.62 -3.37 -19.27
C GLY A 10 -19.98 -4.41 -18.21
N MET A 11 -19.05 -4.79 -17.33
CA MET A 11 -19.28 -5.82 -16.31
C MET A 11 -20.20 -5.32 -15.19
N VAL A 12 -21.15 -6.15 -14.77
CA VAL A 12 -22.10 -5.78 -13.70
C VAL A 12 -21.64 -6.38 -12.38
N TYR A 13 -21.56 -5.55 -11.35
CA TYR A 13 -21.22 -5.96 -9.99
C TYR A 13 -22.43 -5.77 -9.08
N VAL A 14 -22.73 -6.81 -8.30
CA VAL A 14 -23.82 -6.78 -7.34
C VAL A 14 -23.30 -7.19 -5.97
N VAL A 15 -23.60 -6.35 -4.98
CA VAL A 15 -23.37 -6.67 -3.57
C VAL A 15 -24.58 -7.41 -3.03
N VAL A 16 -24.39 -8.66 -2.59
CA VAL A 16 -25.43 -9.49 -2.00
C VAL A 16 -25.05 -9.79 -0.56
N SER A 17 -25.90 -9.42 0.39
CA SER A 17 -25.75 -9.80 1.80
C SER A 17 -26.75 -10.90 2.13
N ASP A 18 -26.24 -12.05 2.60
CA ASP A 18 -27.03 -13.18 3.09
C ASP A 18 -26.65 -13.50 4.55
N ASN A 19 -27.30 -14.50 5.15
CA ASN A 19 -27.00 -14.94 6.52
C ASN A 19 -25.57 -15.51 6.68
N GLY A 20 -24.82 -15.71 5.58
CA GLY A 20 -23.44 -16.17 5.54
C GLY A 20 -22.40 -15.07 5.30
N GLY A 21 -22.81 -13.81 5.11
CA GLY A 21 -21.91 -12.67 4.93
C GLY A 21 -22.28 -11.80 3.74
N THR A 22 -21.36 -10.90 3.36
CA THR A 22 -21.51 -10.08 2.15
C THR A 22 -20.63 -10.64 1.04
N LYS A 23 -21.25 -10.91 -0.11
CA LYS A 23 -20.63 -11.43 -1.32
C LYS A 23 -20.66 -10.35 -2.38
N ILE A 24 -19.59 -10.27 -3.16
CA ILE A 24 -19.56 -9.49 -4.40
C ILE A 24 -19.65 -10.49 -5.55
N LEU A 25 -20.75 -10.40 -6.30
CA LEU A 25 -20.97 -11.20 -7.50
C LEU A 25 -20.63 -10.35 -8.72
N LYS A 26 -19.89 -10.95 -9.66
CA LYS A 26 -19.55 -10.33 -10.95
C LYS A 26 -20.27 -11.09 -12.05
N CYS A 27 -20.98 -10.37 -12.92
CA CYS A 27 -21.60 -10.90 -14.13
C CYS A 27 -20.79 -10.50 -15.37
N ASP A 28 -20.53 -11.47 -16.23
CA ASP A 28 -20.13 -11.22 -17.60
C ASP A 28 -21.38 -10.92 -18.45
N PRO A 29 -21.55 -9.71 -19.00
CA PRO A 29 -22.73 -9.32 -19.77
C PRO A 29 -22.80 -10.02 -21.13
N THR A 30 -21.68 -10.56 -21.63
CA THR A 30 -21.62 -11.25 -22.93
C THR A 30 -22.06 -12.71 -22.82
N THR A 31 -21.78 -13.35 -21.69
CA THR A 31 -22.12 -14.76 -21.43
C THR A 31 -23.27 -14.94 -20.43
N GLY A 32 -23.69 -13.88 -19.74
CA GLY A 32 -24.70 -13.91 -18.67
C GLY A 32 -24.28 -14.70 -17.43
N THR A 33 -22.99 -15.04 -17.32
CA THR A 33 -22.48 -15.94 -16.28
C THR A 33 -22.09 -15.16 -15.03
N TRP A 34 -22.56 -15.64 -13.87
CA TRP A 34 -22.26 -15.05 -12.57
C TRP A 34 -21.18 -15.84 -11.85
N ILE A 35 -20.15 -15.16 -11.35
CA ILE A 35 -19.10 -15.73 -10.49
C ILE A 35 -19.00 -14.98 -9.17
N THR A 36 -18.73 -15.70 -8.08
CA THR A 36 -18.43 -15.07 -6.78
C THR A 36 -16.99 -14.59 -6.80
N GLN A 37 -16.79 -13.27 -6.78
CA GLN A 37 -15.46 -12.68 -6.85
C GLN A 37 -14.77 -12.63 -5.49
N CYS A 38 -15.55 -12.43 -4.42
CA CYS A 38 -15.04 -12.42 -3.05
C CYS A 38 -16.17 -12.82 -2.08
N THR A 39 -15.86 -13.69 -1.12
CA THR A 39 -16.72 -13.93 0.04
C THR A 39 -16.07 -13.28 1.25
N LEU A 40 -16.69 -12.23 1.79
CA LEU A 40 -16.27 -11.66 3.06
C LEU A 40 -16.99 -12.45 4.17
N GLY A 41 -16.21 -13.04 5.09
CA GLY A 41 -16.76 -13.89 6.15
C GLY A 41 -17.82 -13.18 7.01
N ALA A 42 -18.76 -13.94 7.57
CA ALA A 42 -19.79 -13.45 8.48
C ALA A 42 -19.14 -12.68 9.65
N GLY A 43 -19.46 -11.40 9.80
CA GLY A 43 -18.91 -10.55 10.87
C GLY A 43 -18.63 -9.09 10.50
N LEU A 44 -18.93 -8.65 9.28
CA LEU A 44 -18.81 -7.24 8.91
C LEU A 44 -19.86 -6.41 9.65
N ASN A 45 -19.38 -5.51 10.51
CA ASN A 45 -20.17 -4.47 11.15
C ASN A 45 -20.73 -3.49 10.10
N SER A 46 -21.87 -2.86 10.40
CA SER A 46 -22.67 -1.97 9.54
C SER A 46 -21.95 -0.71 9.01
N ASN A 47 -20.64 -0.59 9.20
CA ASN A 47 -19.82 0.57 8.83
C ASN A 47 -18.94 0.35 7.60
N LEU A 48 -18.92 -0.84 6.98
CA LEU A 48 -18.23 -1.04 5.71
C LEU A 48 -19.09 -0.45 4.56
N ARG A 49 -18.86 0.81 4.23
CA ARG A 49 -19.36 1.39 2.99
C ARG A 49 -18.45 0.93 1.85
N ILE A 50 -18.95 0.06 0.98
CA ILE A 50 -18.36 -0.14 -0.33
C ILE A 50 -18.61 1.18 -1.06
N ALA A 51 -17.58 2.02 -1.10
CA ALA A 51 -17.62 3.19 -1.97
C ALA A 51 -17.78 2.67 -3.40
N SER A 52 -18.66 3.28 -4.18
CA SER A 52 -18.65 3.16 -5.63
C SER A 52 -17.25 3.57 -6.11
N VAL A 53 -16.38 2.58 -6.26
CA VAL A 53 -15.05 2.77 -6.81
C VAL A 53 -15.26 2.88 -8.31
N PRO A 54 -15.05 4.05 -8.94
CA PRO A 54 -15.25 4.20 -10.37
C PRO A 54 -14.35 3.20 -11.09
N LEU A 55 -14.96 2.31 -11.85
CA LEU A 55 -14.29 1.14 -12.42
C LEU A 55 -13.34 1.49 -13.59
N THR A 56 -13.05 2.77 -13.82
CA THR A 56 -11.85 3.19 -14.55
C THR A 56 -10.55 2.72 -13.87
N ASP A 57 -10.62 2.36 -12.59
CA ASP A 57 -9.55 1.68 -11.87
C ASP A 57 -9.38 0.18 -12.23
N LEU A 58 -10.24 -0.41 -13.07
CA LEU A 58 -10.21 -1.85 -13.42
C LEU A 58 -9.72 -2.18 -14.85
N ALA A 59 -9.58 -1.19 -15.74
CA ALA A 59 -9.25 -1.41 -17.16
C ALA A 59 -7.78 -1.12 -17.53
N ALA A 60 -6.98 -0.55 -16.63
CA ALA A 60 -5.53 -0.81 -16.61
C ALA A 60 -5.33 -2.05 -15.72
N PRO A 61 -4.31 -2.91 -15.95
CA PRO A 61 -4.01 -3.97 -15.00
C PRO A 61 -3.99 -3.36 -13.59
N VAL A 62 -5.01 -3.70 -12.79
CA VAL A 62 -5.05 -3.31 -11.38
C VAL A 62 -3.77 -3.91 -10.82
N PRO A 63 -2.83 -3.11 -10.29
CA PRO A 63 -1.90 -3.71 -9.38
C PRO A 63 -2.77 -4.22 -8.23
N VAL A 64 -3.16 -5.51 -8.27
CA VAL A 64 -3.14 -6.30 -7.04
C VAL A 64 -1.89 -5.82 -6.33
N LYS A 65 -1.94 -5.42 -5.06
CA LYS A 65 -0.77 -4.86 -4.39
C LYS A 65 0.34 -5.92 -4.44
N GLU A 66 1.11 -5.85 -5.53
CA GLU A 66 1.90 -6.93 -6.12
C GLU A 66 2.96 -7.15 -5.08
N ASN A 67 2.94 -8.33 -4.44
CA ASN A 67 4.02 -8.88 -3.64
C ASN A 67 5.05 -7.82 -3.22
N VAL A 68 4.70 -6.96 -2.25
CA VAL A 68 5.50 -5.76 -1.94
C VAL A 68 6.84 -6.24 -1.39
N LEU A 69 7.86 -6.20 -2.24
CA LEU A 69 9.23 -6.53 -1.86
C LEU A 69 9.73 -5.41 -0.94
N TYR A 70 9.85 -5.72 0.34
CA TYR A 70 10.49 -4.83 1.30
C TYR A 70 12.00 -4.92 1.11
N GLY A 71 12.66 -3.77 1.05
CA GLY A 71 14.11 -3.66 0.96
C GLY A 71 14.65 -2.67 1.98
N THR A 72 15.92 -2.85 2.35
CA THR A 72 16.63 -1.89 3.19
C THR A 72 17.11 -0.74 2.32
N LEU A 73 16.62 0.48 2.58
CA LEU A 73 17.02 1.68 1.84
C LEU A 73 18.44 2.14 2.21
N ALA A 74 18.79 2.07 3.51
CA ALA A 74 20.10 2.43 4.01
C ALA A 74 20.37 1.77 5.37
N GLY A 75 21.65 1.62 5.72
CA GLY A 75 22.07 1.02 6.98
C GLY A 75 22.31 -0.48 6.90
N LEU A 76 23.10 -0.98 7.86
CA LEU A 76 23.30 -2.41 8.09
C LEU A 76 23.06 -2.74 9.56
N ALA A 77 22.16 -3.69 9.82
CA ALA A 77 21.87 -4.15 11.17
C ALA A 77 23.14 -4.66 11.86
N GLY A 78 23.32 -4.32 13.14
CA GLY A 78 24.52 -4.69 13.91
C GLY A 78 25.78 -3.88 13.58
N SER A 79 25.72 -2.87 12.70
CA SER A 79 26.83 -1.98 12.39
C SER A 79 26.52 -0.51 12.76
N PRO A 80 26.39 -0.18 14.06
CA PRO A 80 26.10 1.19 14.47
C PRO A 80 27.27 2.13 14.15
N GLY A 81 26.96 3.39 13.91
CA GLY A 81 27.94 4.44 13.60
C GLY A 81 27.28 5.63 12.92
N SER A 82 28.09 6.58 12.44
CA SER A 82 27.62 7.86 11.86
C SER A 82 28.04 8.08 10.41
N ALA A 83 28.63 7.09 9.75
CA ALA A 83 29.13 7.24 8.38
C ALA A 83 27.99 7.58 7.41
N ASP A 84 28.19 8.62 6.60
CA ASP A 84 27.43 8.85 5.38
C ASP A 84 27.87 7.87 4.29
N GLY A 85 27.02 7.64 3.31
CA GLY A 85 27.27 6.65 2.26
C GLY A 85 26.00 6.23 1.54
N VAL A 86 26.12 5.25 0.64
CA VAL A 86 24.98 4.70 -0.12
C VAL A 86 24.58 3.35 0.45
N GLY A 87 23.28 3.16 0.68
CA GLY A 87 22.72 1.87 1.10
C GLY A 87 23.34 1.35 2.40
N ALA A 88 23.88 0.14 2.38
CA ALA A 88 24.47 -0.51 3.56
C ALA A 88 25.79 0.11 4.04
N ALA A 89 26.44 0.98 3.25
CA ALA A 89 27.64 1.69 3.67
C ALA A 89 27.34 2.82 4.66
N ALA A 90 26.13 3.39 4.61
CA ALA A 90 25.67 4.35 5.60
C ALA A 90 25.45 3.65 6.95
N LYS A 91 25.72 4.36 8.04
CA LYS A 91 25.52 3.85 9.40
C LYS A 91 24.66 4.81 10.20
N PHE A 92 23.88 4.24 11.11
CA PHE A 92 23.03 4.98 12.06
C PHE A 92 23.32 4.49 13.48
N MET A 93 23.05 5.34 14.47
CA MET A 93 23.13 4.99 15.88
C MET A 93 21.86 5.47 16.57
N GLY A 94 20.91 4.56 16.80
CA GLY A 94 19.68 4.89 17.51
C GLY A 94 18.77 5.87 16.76
N ALA A 95 18.49 5.58 15.48
CA ALA A 95 17.45 6.26 14.72
C ALA A 95 16.08 6.11 15.40
N ARG A 96 15.39 7.22 15.68
CA ARG A 96 14.13 7.23 16.45
C ARG A 96 12.97 7.96 15.80
N GLY A 97 13.23 8.82 14.82
CA GLY A 97 12.22 9.57 14.11
C GLY A 97 12.44 9.47 12.61
N VAL A 98 11.35 9.45 11.84
CA VAL A 98 11.38 9.43 10.38
C VAL A 98 10.28 10.33 9.81
N SER A 99 10.60 11.08 8.76
CA SER A 99 9.64 11.83 7.94
C SER A 99 10.06 11.81 6.48
N THR A 100 9.17 12.23 5.59
CA THR A 100 9.45 12.30 4.14
C THR A 100 9.08 13.66 3.56
N ASP A 101 9.75 14.06 2.49
CA ASP A 101 9.33 15.19 1.65
C ASP A 101 8.50 14.74 0.44
N ALA A 102 7.95 15.70 -0.30
CA ALA A 102 7.12 15.46 -1.48
C ALA A 102 7.85 14.80 -2.66
N VAL A 103 9.19 14.80 -2.64
CA VAL A 103 10.03 14.19 -3.69
C VAL A 103 10.48 12.77 -3.27
N GLY A 104 10.09 12.32 -2.07
CA GLY A 104 10.37 10.98 -1.57
C GLY A 104 11.71 10.84 -0.86
N ASN A 105 12.40 11.94 -0.51
CA ASN A 105 13.54 11.83 0.40
C ASN A 105 13.04 11.50 1.81
N VAL A 106 13.82 10.71 2.54
CA VAL A 106 13.55 10.32 3.92
C VAL A 106 14.48 11.08 4.85
N TYR A 107 13.94 11.66 5.90
CA TYR A 107 14.69 12.36 6.94
C TYR A 107 14.62 11.54 8.21
N VAL A 108 15.77 11.26 8.81
CA VAL A 108 15.91 10.39 9.97
C VAL A 108 16.55 11.16 11.11
N ALA A 109 15.91 11.14 12.28
CA ALA A 109 16.51 11.63 13.51
C ALA A 109 17.42 10.53 14.10
N ASP A 110 18.72 10.65 13.85
CA ASP A 110 19.75 9.70 14.26
C ASP A 110 20.25 10.05 15.67
N THR A 111 19.42 9.72 16.66
CA THR A 111 19.48 10.31 18.00
C THR A 111 20.77 10.00 18.73
N GLY A 112 21.32 8.79 18.60
CA GLY A 112 22.59 8.44 19.24
C GLY A 112 23.80 9.12 18.61
N ASN A 113 23.67 9.61 17.37
CA ASN A 113 24.68 10.43 16.71
C ASN A 113 24.39 11.93 16.83
N HIS A 114 23.28 12.33 17.46
CA HIS A 114 22.83 13.72 17.57
C HIS A 114 22.74 14.46 16.22
N THR A 115 22.29 13.78 15.17
CA THR A 115 22.23 14.33 13.81
C THR A 115 20.88 14.10 13.14
N ILE A 116 20.58 14.91 12.13
CA ILE A 116 19.51 14.66 11.16
C ILE A 116 20.13 14.18 9.86
N ARG A 117 19.66 13.03 9.39
CA ARG A 117 20.17 12.37 8.19
C ARG A 117 19.13 12.46 7.09
N LYS A 118 19.54 12.88 5.89
CA LYS A 118 18.71 12.83 4.69
C LYS A 118 19.12 11.62 3.85
N ILE A 119 18.14 10.83 3.46
CA ILE A 119 18.27 9.67 2.57
C ILE A 119 17.51 10.00 1.28
N SER A 120 18.20 10.02 0.15
CA SER A 120 17.54 10.19 -1.15
C SER A 120 16.85 8.91 -1.61
N THR A 121 16.03 9.02 -2.65
CA THR A 121 15.35 7.86 -3.27
C THR A 121 16.33 6.84 -3.87
N SER A 122 17.59 7.22 -4.13
CA SER A 122 18.66 6.32 -4.55
C SER A 122 19.44 5.68 -3.38
N GLY A 123 19.04 5.94 -2.13
CA GLY A 123 19.69 5.40 -0.93
C GLY A 123 20.97 6.12 -0.51
N GLN A 124 21.30 7.27 -1.11
CA GLN A 124 22.40 8.13 -0.63
C GLN A 124 21.98 8.80 0.68
N VAL A 125 22.77 8.55 1.73
CA VAL A 125 22.64 9.19 3.04
C VAL A 125 23.63 10.34 3.16
N THR A 126 23.15 11.47 3.70
CA THR A 126 23.94 12.67 4.01
C THR A 126 23.50 13.24 5.35
N THR A 127 24.44 13.78 6.12
CA THR A 127 24.15 14.52 7.35
C THR A 127 23.82 15.97 7.02
N ILE A 128 22.68 16.47 7.52
CA ILE A 128 22.18 17.83 7.21
C ILE A 128 22.05 18.74 8.42
N ALA A 129 22.11 18.19 9.64
CA ALA A 129 22.12 18.94 10.89
C ALA A 129 22.76 18.09 12.00
#